data_AF-A0A937YVC3-F1
#
_entry.id   AF-A0A937YVC3-F1
#
_cell.length_a   1.000
_cell.length_b   1.000
_cell.length_c   1.000
_cell.angle_alpha   90.00
_cell.angle_beta   90.00
_cell.angle_gamma   90.00
#
_symmetry.space_group_name_H-M   'P 1'
#
loop_
_entity.id
_entity.type
_entity.pdbx_description
1 polymer ?
#
loop_
_entity_poly.entity_id
_entity_poly.type
_entity_poly.pdbx_seq_one_letter_code
_entity_poly.pdbx_strand_id
1 'polypeptide(L)' 'MVKTTLSHRPYLAGAGFSMADIPVGIMAHWWYRLPIERFEMPGLEAWYRRLAGRPAFQEHVAAAMASN' A
#
# COMPACT_ATOMS: atom_id res chain seq x y z
N MET A 1 10.66 4.09 -9.53
CA MET A 1 11.32 3.78 -8.23
C MET A 1 10.51 2.76 -7.43
N VAL A 2 9.32 3.09 -6.91
CA VAL A 2 8.46 2.17 -6.12
C VAL A 2 8.13 0.85 -6.85
N LYS A 3 7.73 0.92 -8.13
CA LYS A 3 7.43 -0.26 -8.97
C LYS A 3 8.59 -1.25 -9.05
N THR A 4 9.81 -0.75 -9.29
CA THR A 4 11.00 -1.58 -9.38
C THR A 4 11.37 -2.17 -8.02
N THR A 5 11.29 -1.40 -6.95
CA THR A 5 11.59 -1.88 -5.58
C THR A 5 10.68 -3.03 -5.17
N LEU A 6 9.36 -2.88 -5.34
CA LEU A 6 8.37 -3.88 -4.91
C LEU A 6 8.26 -5.09 -5.84
N SER A 7 8.94 -5.07 -6.99
CA SER A 7 9.10 -6.25 -7.84
C SER A 7 10.13 -7.23 -7.28
N HIS A 8 11.06 -6.76 -6.44
CA HIS A 8 12.16 -7.58 -5.91
C HIS A 8 12.14 -7.69 -4.38
N ARG A 9 11.38 -6.85 -3.68
CA ARG A 9 11.38 -6.75 -2.22
C ARG A 9 9.96 -6.67 -1.68
N PRO A 10 9.68 -7.28 -0.51
CA PRO A 10 8.33 -7.28 0.06
C PRO A 10 7.89 -5.93 0.64
N TYR A 11 8.83 -5.04 0.98
CA TYR A 11 8.59 -3.70 1.53
C TYR A 11 9.53 -2.67 0.90
N LEU A 12 9.22 -1.38 1.06
CA LEU A 12 9.97 -0.31 0.41
C LEU A 12 11.43 -0.20 0.89
N ALA A 13 11.68 -0.49 2.16
CA ALA A 13 13.02 -0.46 2.73
C ALA A 13 13.78 -1.80 2.63
N GLY A 14 13.14 -2.90 2.17
CA GLY A 14 13.80 -4.21 2.18
C GLY A 14 12.88 -5.38 2.52
N ALA A 15 13.40 -6.27 3.37
CA ALA A 15 12.72 -7.50 3.77
C ALA A 15 11.63 -7.27 4.84
N GLY A 16 11.67 -6.15 5.55
CA GLY A 16 10.75 -5.85 6.67
C GLY A 16 9.98 -4.55 6.48
N PHE A 17 8.81 -4.49 7.13
CA PHE A 17 8.00 -3.28 7.22
C PHE A 17 8.79 -2.17 7.90
N SER A 18 8.66 -0.95 7.38
CA SER A 18 9.46 0.19 7.81
C SER A 18 8.63 1.47 7.80
N MET A 19 9.23 2.54 8.34
CA MET A 19 8.63 3.87 8.29
C MET A 19 8.36 4.35 6.86
N ALA A 20 9.11 3.87 5.86
CA ALA A 20 8.88 4.22 4.46
C ALA A 20 7.52 3.70 3.93
N ASP A 21 7.03 2.58 4.45
CA ASP A 21 5.79 1.95 4.02
C ASP A 21 4.53 2.68 4.51
N ILE A 22 4.65 3.49 5.56
CA ILE A 22 3.52 4.21 6.18
C ILE A 22 2.97 5.30 5.25
N PRO A 23 3.73 6.35 4.88
CA PRO A 23 3.20 7.43 4.05
C PRO A 23 2.83 6.94 2.65
N VAL A 24 3.63 6.04 2.06
CA VAL A 24 3.34 5.47 0.73
C VAL A 24 2.11 4.58 0.78
N GLY A 25 1.89 3.86 1.89
CA GLY A 25 0.71 3.05 2.13
C GLY A 25 -0.59 3.83 2.14
N ILE A 26 -0.60 4.99 2.81
CA ILE A 26 -1.75 5.90 2.86
C ILE A 26 -2.08 6.39 1.44
N MET A 27 -1.07 6.86 0.71
CA MET A 27 -1.25 7.32 -0.67
C MET A 27 -1.71 6.20 -1.61
N ALA A 28 -1.19 4.98 -1.43
CA ALA A 28 -1.63 3.82 -2.19
C ALA A 28 -3.10 3.48 -1.89
N HIS A 29 -3.53 3.51 -0.62
CA HIS A 29 -4.93 3.28 -0.26
C HIS A 29 -5.86 4.27 -0.97
N TRP A 30 -5.49 5.55 -0.99
CA TRP A 30 -6.24 6.58 -1.73
C TRP A 30 -6.27 6.30 -3.23
N TRP A 31 -5.12 5.99 -3.82
CA TRP A 31 -5.01 5.68 -5.26
C TRP A 31 -5.86 4.46 -5.67
N TYR A 32 -5.94 3.42 -4.82
CA TYR A 32 -6.81 2.26 -5.04
C TYR A 32 -8.32 2.56 -4.93
N ARG A 33 -8.71 3.73 -4.41
CA ARG A 33 -10.12 4.14 -4.34
C ARG A 33 -10.56 5.07 -5.47
N LEU A 34 -9.62 5.63 -6.23
CA LEU A 34 -9.96 6.48 -7.37
C LEU A 34 -10.71 5.69 -8.46
N PRO A 35 -11.70 6.27 -9.14
CA PRO A 35 -12.41 5.63 -10.25
C PRO A 35 -11.60 5.76 -11.55
N ILE A 36 -10.42 5.15 -11.60
CA ILE A 36 -9.52 5.15 -12.76
C ILE A 36 -9.20 3.73 -13.20
N GLU A 37 -8.96 3.56 -14.49
CA GLU A 37 -8.41 2.32 -15.04
C GLU A 37 -6.97 2.13 -14.54
N ARG A 38 -6.64 0.91 -14.11
CA ARG A 38 -5.34 0.60 -13.49
C ARG A 38 -4.58 -0.40 -14.34
N PHE A 39 -3.30 -0.11 -14.56
CA PHE A 39 -2.36 -1.07 -15.12
C PHE A 39 -1.97 -2.10 -14.06
N GLU A 40 -1.72 -3.34 -14.49
CA GLU A 40 -1.29 -4.41 -13.60
C GLU A 40 0.09 -4.11 -12.98
N MET A 41 0.15 -4.13 -11.66
CA MET A 41 1.38 -3.95 -10.89
C MET A 41 1.47 -4.99 -9.76
N PRO A 42 1.77 -6.26 -10.07
CA PRO A 42 1.64 -7.37 -9.11
C PRO A 42 2.44 -7.17 -7.81
N GLY A 43 3.66 -6.62 -7.90
CA GLY A 43 4.48 -6.32 -6.73
C GLY A 43 3.87 -5.24 -5.82
N LEU A 44 3.27 -4.21 -6.43
CA LEU A 44 2.58 -3.14 -5.70
C LEU A 44 1.30 -3.65 -5.07
N GLU A 45 0.55 -4.50 -5.77
CA GLU A 45 -0.67 -5.10 -5.24
C GLU A 45 -0.38 -6.05 -4.07
N ALA A 46 0.63 -6.92 -4.20
CA ALA A 46 1.02 -7.83 -3.13
C ALA A 46 1.52 -7.07 -1.88
N TRP A 47 2.32 -6.02 -2.07
CA TRP A 47 2.75 -5.14 -0.98
C TRP A 47 1.56 -4.44 -0.31
N TYR A 48 0.66 -3.85 -1.11
CA TYR A 48 -0.52 -3.16 -0.59
C TYR A 48 -1.44 -4.10 0.17
N ARG A 49 -1.66 -5.33 -0.32
CA ARG A 49 -2.48 -6.34 0.36
C ARG A 49 -1.89 -6.73 1.73
N ARG A 50 -0.56 -6.89 1.84
CA ARG A 50 0.10 -7.11 3.14
C ARG A 50 -0.12 -5.92 4.09
N LEU A 51 0.01 -4.71 3.57
CA LEU A 51 -0.12 -3.50 4.38
C LEU A 51 -1.56 -3.31 4.86
N ALA A 52 -2.53 -3.45 3.94
CA ALA A 52 -3.95 -3.38 4.23
C ALA A 52 -4.38 -4.48 5.23
N GLY A 53 -3.77 -5.66 5.22
CA GLY A 53 -4.07 -6.71 6.19
C GLY A 53 -3.69 -6.40 7.64
N ARG A 54 -2.95 -5.31 7.92
CA ARG A 54 -2.50 -4.98 9.28
C ARG A 54 -3.62 -4.33 10.10
N PRO A 55 -3.85 -4.75 11.36
CA PRO A 55 -4.88 -4.14 12.21
C PRO A 55 -4.76 -2.61 12.33
N ALA A 56 -3.54 -2.10 12.60
CA ALA A 56 -3.29 -0.66 12.69
C ALA A 56 -3.58 0.10 11.37
N PHE A 57 -3.39 -0.55 10.22
CA PHE A 57 -3.73 0.08 8.94
C PHE A 57 -5.25 0.13 8.74
N GLN A 58 -5.96 -0.92 9.11
CA GLN A 58 -7.41 -0.95 9.05
C GLN A 58 -8.03 0.11 9.97
N GLU A 59 -7.53 0.20 11.21
CA GLU A 59 -8.02 1.14 12.22
C GLU A 59 -7.78 2.60 11.83
N HIS A 60 -6.58 2.94 11.34
CA HIS A 60 -6.19 4.34 11.15
C HIS A 60 -6.28 4.83 9.70
N VAL A 61 -6.32 3.94 8.71
CA VAL A 61 -6.30 4.31 7.29
C VAL A 61 -7.58 3.88 6.59
N ALA A 62 -7.98 2.61 6.69
CA ALA A 62 -9.16 2.11 5.98
C ALA A 62 -10.47 2.63 6.59
N ALA A 63 -10.63 2.52 7.92
CA ALA A 63 -11.81 3.01 8.62
C ALA A 63 -11.96 4.53 8.51
N ALA A 64 -10.86 5.28 8.63
CA ALA A 64 -10.86 6.73 8.48
C ALA A 64 -11.31 7.20 7.09
N MET A 65 -11.08 6.39 6.05
CA MET A 65 -11.43 6.70 4.67
C MET A 65 -12.79 6.14 4.23
N ALA A 66 -13.39 5.20 4.98
CA ALA A 66 -14.72 4.65 4.71
C ALA A 66 -15.87 5.61 5.10
N SER A 67 -15.59 6.58 5.96
CA SER A 67 -16.55 7.61 6.38
C SER A 67 -16.54 8.79 5.39
N ASN A 68 -17.34 8.71 4.33
CA ASN A 68 -17.77 9.87 3.55
C ASN A 68 -19.15 9.65 2.95
#